data_AF-A0A8D2ASM8-F1
#
_entry.id   AF-A0A8D2ASM8-F1
#
_cell.length_a   1.000
_cell.length_b   1.000
_cell.length_c   1.000
_cell.angle_alpha   90.00
_cell.angle_beta   90.00
_cell.angle_gamma   90.00
#
_symmetry.space_group_name_H-M   'P 1'
#
loop_
_entity.id
_entity.type
_entity.pdbx_description
1 polymer ?
#
loop_
_entity_poly.entity_id
_entity_poly.type
_entity_poly.pdbx_seq_one_letter_code
_entity_poly.pdbx_strand_id
1 'polypeptide(L)'
;MNCPAPVEISYENMCFLIIHNPTNATLHKYTEELKKYGVTTLVRVCDATYAKAPVEKEGIYLLDCTGIHFRTKGPGQMQTSQIISAFY
;
A
#
# COMPACT_ATOMS: atom_id res chain seq x y z
N MET A 1 -7.93 4.05 18.31
CA MET A 1 -7.07 2.94 17.88
C MET A 1 -5.74 3.54 17.46
N ASN A 2 -4.62 3.04 17.96
CA ASN A 2 -3.30 3.47 17.53
C ASN A 2 -3.13 3.02 16.07
N CYS A 3 -3.01 3.95 15.13
CA CYS A 3 -2.57 3.63 13.77
C CYS A 3 -1.05 3.46 13.82
N PRO A 4 -0.50 2.25 13.58
CA PRO A 4 0.94 2.06 13.45
C PRO A 4 1.49 2.97 12.34
N ALA A 5 2.71 3.48 12.54
CA ALA A 5 3.38 4.30 11.54
C ALA A 5 3.58 3.49 10.24
N PRO A 6 3.55 4.15 9.07
CA PRO A 6 3.93 3.52 7.81
C PRO A 6 5.34 2.93 7.90
N VAL A 7 5.54 1.76 7.30
CA VAL A 7 6.85 1.09 7.25
C VAL A 7 7.38 1.14 5.83
N GLU A 8 8.57 1.71 5.66
CA GLU A 8 9.30 1.69 4.39
C GLU A 8 10.29 0.53 4.35
N ILE A 9 10.35 -0.17 3.22
CA ILE A 9 11.30 -1.23 2.95
C ILE A 9 11.98 -0.91 1.62
N SER A 10 13.29 -0.70 1.65
CA SER A 10 14.08 -0.46 0.45
C SER A 10 14.99 -1.65 0.16
N TYR A 11 15.02 -2.09 -1.10
CA TYR A 11 15.95 -3.11 -1.58
C TYR A 11 16.45 -2.70 -2.96
N GLU A 12 17.77 -2.47 -3.06
CA GLU A 12 18.41 -1.93 -4.27
C GLU A 12 17.69 -0.68 -4.79
N ASN A 13 17.17 -0.72 -6.02
CA ASN A 13 16.48 0.40 -6.67
C ASN A 13 14.95 0.36 -6.45
N MET A 14 14.46 -0.46 -5.51
CA MET A 14 13.04 -0.61 -5.20
C MET A 14 12.72 -0.12 -3.79
N CYS A 15 11.57 0.53 -3.64
CA CYS A 15 11.05 0.98 -2.35
C CYS A 15 9.60 0.55 -2.18
N PHE A 16 9.29 -0.10 -1.07
CA PHE A 16 7.96 -0.56 -0.73
C PHE A 16 7.49 0.20 0.49
N LEU A 17 6.25 0.69 0.45
CA LEU A 17 5.59 1.26 1.61
C LEU A 17 4.61 0.22 2.15
N ILE A 18 4.47 0.09 3.45
CA ILE A 18 3.44 -0.75 4.06
C ILE A 18 2.66 0.16 4.98
N ILE A 19 1.40 0.40 4.62
CA ILE A 19 0.49 1.27 5.35
C ILE A 19 -0.86 0.57 5.51
N HIS A 20 -1.56 0.92 6.59
CA HIS A 20 -2.85 0.33 6.89
C HIS A 20 -3.93 0.74 5.88
N ASN A 21 -4.86 -0.20 5.66
CA ASN A 21 -6.03 0.02 4.84
C ASN A 21 -6.81 1.26 5.34
N PRO A 22 -7.13 2.23 4.47
CA PRO A 22 -7.95 3.36 4.87
C PRO A 22 -9.41 2.96 5.09
N THR A 23 -10.12 3.80 5.83
CA THR A 23 -11.58 3.87 5.80
C THR A 23 -12.01 4.93 4.79
N ASN A 24 -13.28 4.92 4.36
CA ASN A 24 -13.80 5.99 3.49
C ASN A 24 -13.60 7.40 4.07
N ALA A 25 -13.65 7.54 5.41
CA ALA A 25 -13.44 8.82 6.10
C ALA A 25 -11.97 9.27 6.11
N THR A 26 -11.01 8.34 6.01
CA THR A 26 -9.57 8.63 6.06
C THR A 26 -8.89 8.54 4.69
N LEU A 27 -9.64 8.26 3.62
CA LEU A 27 -9.10 8.03 2.28
C LEU A 27 -8.34 9.25 1.73
N HIS A 28 -8.80 10.47 2.03
CA HIS A 28 -8.11 11.70 1.64
C HIS A 28 -6.71 11.80 2.25
N LYS A 29 -6.60 11.60 3.57
CA LYS A 29 -5.31 11.63 4.28
C LYS A 29 -4.38 10.53 3.77
N TYR A 30 -4.95 9.35 3.51
CA TYR A 30 -4.23 8.23 2.94
C TYR A 30 -3.61 8.57 1.57
N THR A 31 -4.37 9.19 0.67
CA THR A 31 -3.81 9.62 -0.63
C THR A 31 -2.73 10.70 -0.50
N GLU A 32 -2.85 11.60 0.48
CA GLU A 32 -1.80 12.59 0.77
C GLU A 32 -0.50 11.93 1.26
N GLU A 33 -0.61 10.93 2.14
CA GLU A 33 0.54 10.17 2.61
C GLU A 33 1.20 9.40 1.46
N LEU A 34 0.43 8.72 0.61
CA LEU A 34 0.98 8.03 -0.57
C LEU A 34 1.78 8.97 -1.46
N LYS A 35 1.28 10.18 -1.72
CA LYS A 35 2.00 11.20 -2.49
C LYS A 35 3.25 11.70 -1.80
N LYS A 36 3.21 11.90 -0.48
CA LYS A 36 4.36 12.32 0.32
C LYS A 36 5.52 11.32 0.18
N TYR A 37 5.21 10.03 0.14
CA TYR A 37 6.18 8.96 -0.08
C TYR A 37 6.50 8.69 -1.56
N GLY A 38 5.90 9.45 -2.49
CA GLY A 38 6.15 9.29 -3.93
C GLY A 38 5.61 7.97 -4.50
N VAL A 39 4.57 7.38 -3.88
CA VAL A 39 3.97 6.14 -4.35
C VAL A 39 3.22 6.39 -5.66
N THR A 40 3.64 5.72 -6.73
CA THR A 40 3.03 5.79 -8.06
C THR A 40 2.03 4.65 -8.30
N THR A 41 2.25 3.51 -7.64
CA THR A 41 1.46 2.28 -7.78
C THR A 41 1.01 1.80 -6.41
N LEU A 42 -0.29 1.50 -6.29
CA LEU A 42 -0.90 0.97 -5.08
C LEU A 42 -1.42 -0.44 -5.36
N VAL A 43 -0.94 -1.43 -4.61
CA VAL A 43 -1.41 -2.81 -4.69
C VAL A 43 -2.33 -3.09 -3.50
N ARG A 44 -3.52 -3.64 -3.76
CA ARG A 44 -4.44 -4.15 -2.74
C ARG A 44 -4.50 -5.66 -2.84
N VAL A 45 -4.21 -6.36 -1.74
CA VAL A 45 -4.23 -7.84 -1.71
C VAL A 45 -5.37 -8.45 -0.93
N CYS A 46 -6.08 -7.64 -0.13
CA CYS A 46 -7.34 -8.03 0.49
C CYS A 46 -8.52 -7.53 -0.32
N ASP A 47 -9.72 -7.95 0.09
CA ASP A 47 -10.97 -7.41 -0.40
C ASP A 47 -11.01 -5.88 -0.26
N ALA A 48 -11.43 -5.24 -1.35
CA ALA A 48 -11.49 -3.79 -1.44
C ALA A 48 -12.60 -3.23 -0.52
N THR A 49 -12.23 -2.31 0.36
CA THR A 49 -13.19 -1.61 1.25
C THR A 49 -13.51 -0.19 0.79
N TYR A 50 -12.89 0.27 -0.31
CA TYR A 50 -13.10 1.59 -0.91
C TYR A 50 -12.96 1.53 -2.44
N ALA A 51 -13.55 2.51 -3.14
CA ALA A 51 -13.49 2.60 -4.60
C ALA A 51 -12.12 3.07 -5.10
N LYS A 52 -11.72 2.67 -6.31
CA LYS A 52 -10.44 3.08 -6.91
C LYS A 52 -10.41 4.52 -7.36
N ALA A 53 -11.55 5.03 -7.85
CA ALA A 53 -11.65 6.32 -8.53
C ALA A 53 -11.04 7.50 -7.75
N PRO A 54 -11.22 7.64 -6.41
CA PRO A 54 -10.59 8.71 -5.64
C PRO A 54 -9.06 8.62 -5.61
N VAL A 55 -8.49 7.40 -5.61
CA VAL A 55 -7.03 7.20 -5.58
C VAL A 55 -6.42 7.36 -6.97
N GLU A 56 -7.08 6.83 -7.99
CA GLU A 56 -6.64 6.96 -9.39
C GLU A 56 -6.71 8.41 -9.88
N LYS A 57 -7.69 9.19 -9.41
CA LYS A 57 -7.78 10.63 -9.69
C LYS A 57 -6.54 11.41 -9.21
N GLU A 58 -5.89 10.90 -8.17
CA GLU A 58 -4.67 11.49 -7.61
C GLU A 58 -3.39 11.07 -8.36
N GLY A 59 -3.53 10.31 -9.46
CA GLY A 59 -2.42 9.86 -10.31
C GLY A 59 -1.75 8.56 -9.85
N ILE A 60 -2.38 7.82 -8.92
CA ILE A 60 -1.84 6.58 -8.37
C ILE A 60 -2.52 5.40 -9.05
N TYR A 61 -1.75 4.55 -9.71
CA TYR A 61 -2.28 3.36 -10.38
C TYR A 61 -2.66 2.27 -9.36
N LEU A 62 -3.90 1.81 -9.37
CA LEU A 62 -4.40 0.87 -8.36
C LEU A 62 -4.59 -0.54 -8.94
N LEU A 63 -3.80 -1.48 -8.43
CA LEU A 63 -3.84 -2.90 -8.81
C LEU A 63 -4.51 -3.75 -7.71
N ASP A 64 -5.53 -4.52 -8.10
CA ASP A 64 -6.16 -5.50 -7.21
C ASP A 64 -5.56 -6.88 -7.45
N CYS A 65 -4.88 -7.39 -6.43
CA CYS A 65 -4.21 -8.67 -6.40
C CYS A 65 -4.82 -9.55 -5.29
N THR A 66 -6.14 -9.74 -5.34
CA THR A 66 -6.85 -10.55 -4.34
C THR A 66 -6.34 -11.99 -4.36
N GLY A 67 -6.09 -12.55 -3.17
CA GLY A 67 -5.66 -13.94 -3.03
C GLY A 67 -4.17 -14.21 -3.31
N ILE A 68 -3.36 -13.18 -3.55
CA ILE A 68 -1.90 -13.33 -3.68
C ILE A 68 -1.26 -13.36 -2.29
N HIS A 69 -0.54 -14.43 -1.99
CA HIS A 69 0.29 -14.54 -0.80
C HIS A 69 1.74 -14.19 -1.16
N PHE A 70 2.17 -12.99 -0.80
CA PHE A 70 3.57 -12.60 -0.95
C PHE A 70 4.41 -13.36 0.08
N ARG A 71 5.35 -14.19 -0.39
CA ARG A 71 6.36 -14.83 0.47
C ARG A 71 7.66 -14.07 0.36
N THR A 72 8.23 -13.67 1.49
CA THR A 72 9.63 -13.26 1.55
C THR A 72 10.51 -14.52 1.44
N LYS A 73 11.57 -14.48 0.63
CA LYS A 73 12.58 -15.55 0.61
C LYS A 73 13.55 -15.35 1.78
N GLY A 74 13.14 -15.64 3.02
CA GLY A 74 14.03 -15.60 4.18
C GLY A 74 13.33 -15.68 5.55
N PRO A 75 14.04 -16.08 6.62
CA PRO A 75 13.48 -16.19 7.97
C PRO A 75 13.26 -14.79 8.56
N GLY A 76 12.07 -14.27 8.33
CA GLY A 76 11.59 -12.96 8.74
C GLY A 76 10.19 -12.81 8.18
N GLN A 77 9.25 -13.49 8.84
CA GLN A 77 7.85 -13.53 8.43
C GLN A 77 7.26 -12.13 8.44
N MET A 78 6.99 -11.57 7.25
CA MET A 78 6.08 -10.45 7.13
C MET A 78 4.69 -11.01 6.85
N GLN A 79 3.99 -11.37 7.91
CA GLN A 79 2.56 -11.62 7.87
C GLN A 79 1.85 -10.28 8.10
N THR A 80 1.85 -9.41 7.10
CA THR A 80 1.09 -8.17 7.15
C THR A 80 0.23 -8.04 5.91
N SER A 81 -1.04 -7.81 6.17
CA SER A 81 -2.15 -8.08 5.28
C SER A 81 -2.25 -7.15 4.07
N GLN A 82 -1.42 -6.12 3.86
CA GLN A 82 -1.51 -5.30 2.64
C GLN A 82 -0.12 -4.81 2.22
N ILE A 83 0.39 -5.34 1.11
CA ILE A 83 1.67 -4.95 0.52
C ILE A 83 1.41 -3.90 -0.56
N ILE A 84 2.10 -2.76 -0.46
CA ILE A 84 2.00 -1.64 -1.40
C ILE A 84 3.37 -1.49 -2.08
N SER A 85 3.44 -1.84 -3.36
CA SER A 85 4.67 -1.72 -4.15
C SER A 85 4.74 -0.38 -4.87
N ALA A 86 5.74 0.44 -4.56
CA ALA A 86 6.17 1.51 -5.45
C ALA A 86 7.34 1.00 -6.30
N PHE A 87 7.15 0.94 -7.62
CA PHE A 87 8.26 0.87 -8.56
C PHE A 87 8.58 2.32 -8.93
N TYR A 88 9.85 2.71 -8.80
CA TYR A 88 10.38 3.95 -9.37
C TYR A 88 10.99 3.65 -10.74
#